data_AF-A0A8C5BG37-F1
#
_entry.id   AF-A0A8C5BG37-F1
#
_cell.length_a   1.000
_cell.length_b   1.000
_cell.length_c   1.000
_cell.angle_alpha   90.00
_cell.angle_beta   90.00
_cell.angle_gamma   90.00
#
_symmetry.space_group_name_H-M   'P 1'
#
loop_
_entity.id
_entity.type
_entity.pdbx_description
1 polymer ?
#
loop_
_entity_poly.entity_id
_entity_poly.type
_entity_poly.pdbx_seq_one_letter_code
_entity_poly.pdbx_strand_id
1 'polypeptide(L)'
;MAGLKALWVAVLLLVVHEVSSQLNVCGRAPLNTRIVGGVDAAPGTWPWQASLHTFGPFCGGSLINNLWVLTAAHCFPTTDTTGFTVFLGRQDQAGSNPNELTRTISRIVCHPDYSGTTNDNDICLLQLSSAVTFTDYIAPVCLAAPNSTFNSGIINWVTGWGTTSFGGSAADILQEVDLPIVGNRECNCNYGEGQITNNMICAGLSAGGKDSCQGDSGGPLVGKQGVQWVQSGVVSFGQGCALPNFPGVYARVSEYQAWINGIITTNQPGFVDFRSAGTDSGATFNCGDPPSGPVTASPTAPASPTAPASPTAPAPLTCGSAPMNTRDSRGLVQSAGVWPWIASLQVNGTHMCGGTLVTADAVLSDASCFTMYPNASYWTVELGRRNLNGPNSFNMTLGVKSITLSNLTGDNIAVLMLSSAPRLSDYIQPICLDQGMGSFLNNTDCWMAGWGMGQGGAQETLQEFNTTVVGCSNTSSSDYICTEALTVRQGDARRPPDVQERQLLDPSGRASQRHGQQQHGALRESRRPVHVHLHSAIF
;
A
#
# COMPACT_ATOMS: atom_id res chain seq x y z
N MET A 1 -5.85 -41.32 -50.65
CA MET A 1 -5.08 -41.17 -49.38
C MET A 1 -4.64 -39.73 -49.07
N ALA A 2 -4.67 -38.79 -50.03
CA ALA A 2 -4.30 -37.38 -49.77
C ALA A 2 -5.39 -36.58 -48.99
N GLY A 3 -6.67 -36.85 -49.23
CA GLY A 3 -7.78 -36.14 -48.56
C GLY A 3 -7.93 -36.44 -47.06
N LEU A 4 -7.53 -37.64 -46.62
CA LEU A 4 -7.59 -38.00 -45.20
C LEU A 4 -6.50 -37.26 -44.40
N LYS A 5 -5.30 -37.09 -44.94
CA LYS A 5 -4.20 -36.35 -44.30
C LYS A 5 -4.51 -34.85 -44.15
N ALA A 6 -5.20 -34.25 -45.12
CA ALA A 6 -5.62 -32.85 -45.03
C ALA A 6 -6.69 -32.63 -43.95
N LEU A 7 -7.59 -33.60 -43.74
CA LEU A 7 -8.60 -33.57 -42.69
C LEU A 7 -7.97 -33.69 -41.29
N TRP A 8 -6.96 -34.55 -41.12
CA TRP A 8 -6.22 -34.67 -39.85
C TRP A 8 -5.40 -33.41 -39.53
N VAL A 9 -4.80 -32.75 -40.53
CA VAL A 9 -4.05 -31.50 -40.33
C VAL A 9 -4.99 -30.32 -40.05
N ALA A 10 -6.16 -30.26 -40.69
CA ALA A 10 -7.17 -29.24 -40.39
C ALA A 10 -7.82 -29.45 -39.02
N VAL A 11 -8.08 -30.69 -38.60
CA VAL A 11 -8.56 -31.01 -37.24
C VAL A 11 -7.47 -30.74 -36.21
N LEU A 12 -6.19 -31.05 -36.48
CA LEU A 12 -5.10 -30.67 -35.59
C LEU A 12 -4.99 -29.15 -35.47
N LEU A 13 -5.07 -28.40 -36.58
CA LEU A 13 -5.04 -26.93 -36.62
C LEU A 13 -6.26 -26.28 -35.94
N LEU A 14 -7.45 -26.89 -36.01
CA LEU A 14 -8.65 -26.46 -35.29
C LEU A 14 -8.57 -26.77 -33.79
N VAL A 15 -7.90 -27.86 -33.40
CA VAL A 15 -7.70 -28.23 -31.99
C VAL A 15 -6.61 -27.36 -31.33
N VAL A 16 -5.59 -26.87 -32.06
CA VAL A 16 -4.65 -25.86 -31.52
C VAL A 16 -5.20 -24.43 -31.47
N HIS A 17 -6.36 -24.13 -32.07
CA HIS A 17 -6.94 -22.78 -32.05
C HIS A 17 -7.83 -22.47 -30.83
N GLU A 18 -8.13 -23.43 -29.94
CA GLU A 18 -8.96 -23.19 -28.75
C GLU A 18 -8.26 -23.38 -27.39
N VAL A 19 -6.94 -23.50 -27.38
CA VAL A 19 -6.13 -23.37 -26.14
C VAL A 19 -5.36 -22.03 -26.18
N SER A 20 -6.07 -20.94 -26.49
CA SER A 20 -5.52 -19.61 -26.30
C SER A 20 -5.71 -19.24 -24.83
N SER A 21 -4.65 -19.31 -24.03
CA SER A 21 -4.69 -18.80 -22.66
C SER A 21 -4.89 -17.28 -22.68
N GLN A 22 -5.59 -16.76 -21.68
CA GLN A 22 -5.91 -15.33 -21.55
C GLN A 22 -4.70 -14.44 -21.16
N LEU A 23 -3.46 -14.92 -21.30
CA LEU A 23 -2.24 -14.24 -20.84
C LEU A 23 -2.09 -12.80 -21.36
N ASN A 24 -2.57 -12.53 -22.57
CA ASN A 24 -2.46 -11.21 -23.20
C ASN A 24 -3.51 -10.20 -22.68
N VAL A 25 -4.55 -10.66 -21.97
CA VAL A 25 -5.71 -9.84 -21.56
C VAL A 25 -5.87 -9.79 -20.05
N CYS A 26 -5.48 -10.83 -19.32
CA CYS A 26 -5.65 -10.88 -17.87
C CYS A 26 -4.80 -9.84 -17.13
N GLY A 27 -5.26 -9.47 -15.93
CA GLY A 27 -4.53 -8.62 -14.99
C GLY A 27 -4.32 -7.18 -15.48
N ARG A 28 -5.10 -6.74 -16.48
CA ARG A 28 -5.06 -5.37 -17.01
C ARG A 28 -6.17 -4.54 -16.38
N ALA A 29 -5.79 -3.48 -15.68
CA ALA A 29 -6.71 -2.51 -15.09
C ALA A 29 -6.34 -1.10 -15.58
N PRO A 30 -6.80 -0.69 -16.77
CA PRO A 30 -6.39 0.58 -17.39
C PRO A 30 -6.85 1.81 -16.61
N LEU A 31 -7.92 1.69 -15.83
CA LEU A 31 -8.45 2.75 -14.97
C LEU A 31 -7.79 2.79 -13.58
N ASN A 32 -7.00 1.77 -13.24
CA ASN A 32 -6.21 1.72 -12.01
C ASN A 32 -4.93 2.55 -12.18
N THR A 33 -5.10 3.87 -12.09
CA THR A 33 -4.05 4.89 -12.28
C THR A 33 -3.44 5.37 -10.95
N ARG A 34 -3.99 4.95 -9.81
CA ARG A 34 -3.57 5.32 -8.46
C ARG A 34 -3.93 4.19 -7.50
N ILE A 35 -3.13 4.00 -6.47
CA ILE A 35 -3.25 2.91 -5.51
C ILE A 35 -3.14 3.53 -4.10
N VAL A 36 -4.22 3.61 -3.31
CA VAL A 36 -4.22 4.24 -1.97
C VAL A 36 -5.06 3.44 -0.97
N GLY A 37 -4.54 3.26 0.24
CA GLY A 37 -5.07 2.32 1.23
C GLY A 37 -6.44 2.64 1.82
N GLY A 38 -7.27 1.60 1.89
CA GLY A 38 -8.44 1.50 2.78
C GLY A 38 -9.56 2.48 2.49
N VAL A 39 -9.85 2.74 1.22
CA VAL A 39 -10.85 3.73 0.78
C VAL A 39 -11.79 3.15 -0.27
N ASP A 40 -12.83 3.92 -0.60
CA ASP A 40 -13.69 3.70 -1.76
C ASP A 40 -12.83 3.56 -3.03
N ALA A 41 -12.88 2.39 -3.67
CA ALA A 41 -12.25 2.17 -4.96
C ALA A 41 -12.99 2.97 -6.04
N ALA A 42 -12.29 3.55 -7.01
CA ALA A 42 -12.97 4.18 -8.14
C ALA A 42 -13.60 3.13 -9.10
N PRO A 43 -14.67 3.48 -9.84
CA PRO A 43 -15.26 2.59 -10.83
C PRO A 43 -14.24 2.06 -11.85
N GLY A 44 -14.15 0.74 -11.97
CA GLY A 44 -13.25 0.07 -12.91
C GLY A 44 -11.79 -0.07 -12.46
N THR A 45 -11.44 0.37 -11.24
CA THR A 45 -10.11 0.14 -10.66
C THR A 45 -9.80 -1.35 -10.49
N TRP A 46 -10.83 -2.17 -10.25
CA TRP A 46 -10.73 -3.62 -10.06
C TRP A 46 -11.71 -4.38 -10.98
N PRO A 47 -11.44 -4.42 -12.29
CA PRO A 47 -12.42 -4.87 -13.29
C PRO A 47 -12.76 -6.37 -13.23
N TRP A 48 -12.01 -7.14 -12.44
CA TRP A 48 -12.31 -8.55 -12.17
C TRP A 48 -13.23 -8.77 -10.97
N GLN A 49 -13.46 -7.76 -10.12
CA GLN A 49 -14.24 -7.93 -8.91
C GLN A 49 -15.67 -8.40 -9.26
N ALA A 50 -16.08 -9.50 -8.63
CA ALA A 50 -17.43 -10.03 -8.72
C ALA A 50 -18.15 -9.86 -7.37
N SER A 51 -19.44 -9.56 -7.43
CA SER A 51 -20.34 -9.54 -6.27
C SER A 51 -21.31 -10.71 -6.40
N LEU A 52 -21.31 -11.62 -5.42
CA LEU A 52 -22.14 -12.83 -5.42
C LEU A 52 -23.38 -12.62 -4.57
N HIS A 53 -24.54 -12.91 -5.15
CA HIS A 53 -25.84 -12.61 -4.57
C HIS A 53 -26.76 -13.84 -4.54
N THR A 54 -27.56 -13.93 -3.49
CA THR A 54 -28.78 -14.73 -3.44
C THR A 54 -29.98 -13.81 -3.24
N PHE A 55 -30.42 -13.60 -2.00
CA PHE A 55 -31.41 -12.58 -1.62
C PHE A 55 -30.77 -11.21 -1.36
N GLY A 56 -29.45 -11.15 -1.39
CA GLY A 56 -28.60 -9.98 -1.23
C GLY A 56 -27.12 -10.38 -1.39
N PRO A 57 -26.17 -9.43 -1.26
CA PRO A 57 -24.74 -9.74 -1.33
C PRO A 57 -24.33 -10.65 -0.17
N PHE A 58 -23.55 -11.69 -0.46
CA PHE A 58 -23.07 -12.61 0.59
C PHE A 58 -21.58 -12.94 0.48
N CYS A 59 -21.00 -12.91 -0.72
CA CYS A 59 -19.58 -13.15 -0.95
C CYS A 59 -19.07 -12.32 -2.15
N GLY A 60 -17.76 -12.18 -2.24
CA GLY A 60 -17.03 -11.70 -3.40
C GLY A 60 -16.57 -12.82 -4.33
N GLY A 61 -15.93 -12.41 -5.42
CA GLY A 61 -15.30 -13.30 -6.38
C GLY A 61 -14.41 -12.52 -7.33
N SER A 62 -13.78 -13.23 -8.25
CA SER A 62 -12.90 -12.66 -9.26
C SER A 62 -13.13 -13.33 -10.61
N LEU A 63 -13.35 -12.53 -11.65
CA LEU A 63 -13.40 -13.01 -13.03
C LEU A 63 -12.01 -13.49 -13.45
N ILE A 64 -11.89 -14.74 -13.92
CA ILE A 64 -10.58 -15.34 -14.28
C ILE A 64 -10.47 -15.67 -15.77
N ASN A 65 -11.59 -15.67 -16.49
CA ASN A 65 -11.69 -15.62 -17.94
C ASN A 65 -13.09 -15.11 -18.32
N ASN A 66 -13.53 -15.25 -19.58
CA ASN A 66 -14.84 -14.74 -20.01
C ASN A 66 -16.05 -15.55 -19.51
N LEU A 67 -15.88 -16.67 -18.82
CA LEU A 67 -16.97 -17.57 -18.43
C LEU A 67 -16.88 -18.07 -16.99
N TRP A 68 -15.78 -17.81 -16.30
CA TRP A 68 -15.50 -18.38 -14.98
C TRP A 68 -15.13 -17.31 -13.97
N VAL A 69 -15.70 -17.47 -12.78
CA VAL A 69 -15.38 -16.70 -11.58
C VAL A 69 -14.74 -17.62 -10.54
N LEU A 70 -13.67 -17.16 -9.91
CA LEU A 70 -13.01 -17.79 -8.78
C LEU A 70 -13.50 -17.15 -7.48
N THR A 71 -13.80 -17.99 -6.48
CA THR A 71 -14.32 -17.59 -5.16
C THR A 71 -13.95 -18.66 -4.12
N ALA A 72 -14.43 -18.52 -2.89
CA ALA A 72 -14.21 -19.47 -1.80
C ALA A 72 -15.25 -20.60 -1.82
N ALA A 73 -14.87 -21.79 -1.35
CA ALA A 73 -15.77 -22.93 -1.23
C ALA A 73 -16.80 -22.76 -0.11
N HIS A 74 -16.42 -22.12 1.00
CA HIS A 74 -17.32 -21.88 2.13
C HIS A 74 -18.53 -21.00 1.77
N CYS A 75 -18.43 -20.20 0.69
CA CYS A 75 -19.53 -19.42 0.14
C CYS A 75 -20.65 -20.30 -0.44
N PHE A 76 -20.37 -21.56 -0.76
CA PHE A 76 -21.28 -22.46 -1.47
C PHE A 76 -21.48 -23.79 -0.72
N PRO A 77 -22.43 -23.86 0.22
CA PRO A 77 -22.75 -25.10 0.93
C PRO A 77 -23.47 -26.15 0.05
N THR A 78 -23.86 -25.77 -1.18
CA THR A 78 -24.58 -26.61 -2.14
C THR A 78 -24.05 -26.35 -3.55
N THR A 79 -24.18 -27.35 -4.43
CA THR A 79 -23.88 -27.23 -5.87
C THR A 79 -25.11 -26.83 -6.69
N ASP A 80 -26.27 -26.66 -6.05
CA ASP A 80 -27.47 -26.10 -6.71
C ASP A 80 -27.20 -24.66 -7.14
N THR A 81 -27.41 -24.37 -8.42
CA THR A 81 -27.17 -23.05 -9.00
C THR A 81 -28.36 -22.11 -8.85
N THR A 82 -29.51 -22.60 -8.40
CA THR A 82 -30.75 -21.86 -8.32
C THR A 82 -30.66 -20.71 -7.33
N GLY A 83 -31.06 -19.51 -7.76
CA GLY A 83 -31.09 -18.32 -6.90
C GLY A 83 -29.76 -17.58 -6.78
N PHE A 84 -28.65 -18.12 -7.34
CA PHE A 84 -27.37 -17.42 -7.35
C PHE A 84 -27.22 -16.49 -8.55
N THR A 85 -26.75 -15.28 -8.27
CA THR A 85 -26.48 -14.24 -9.27
C THR A 85 -25.08 -13.66 -9.07
N VAL A 86 -24.38 -13.42 -10.17
CA VAL A 86 -23.07 -12.78 -10.23
C VAL A 86 -23.22 -11.41 -10.88
N PHE A 87 -22.73 -10.38 -10.20
CA PHE A 87 -22.61 -9.02 -10.75
C PHE A 87 -21.14 -8.71 -11.02
N LEU A 88 -20.85 -8.21 -12.22
CA LEU A 88 -19.52 -7.76 -12.67
C LEU A 88 -19.60 -6.29 -13.06
N GLY A 89 -18.51 -5.53 -12.95
CA GLY A 89 -18.50 -4.09 -13.26
C GLY A 89 -19.38 -3.25 -12.32
N ARG A 90 -19.80 -3.84 -11.19
CA ARG A 90 -20.56 -3.17 -10.12
C ARG A 90 -19.60 -2.34 -9.26
N GLN A 91 -20.06 -1.16 -8.87
CA GLN A 91 -19.39 -0.26 -7.94
C GLN A 91 -20.13 -0.19 -6.60
N ASP A 92 -21.44 0.05 -6.64
CA ASP A 92 -22.31 0.26 -5.48
C ASP A 92 -23.24 -0.94 -5.26
N GLN A 93 -23.47 -1.35 -4.02
CA GLN A 93 -24.41 -2.43 -3.70
C GLN A 93 -25.87 -1.99 -3.85
N ALA A 94 -26.14 -0.69 -3.70
CA ALA A 94 -27.43 -0.07 -3.94
C ALA A 94 -27.37 0.98 -5.07
N GLY A 95 -28.52 1.22 -5.69
CA GLY A 95 -28.65 2.25 -6.72
C GLY A 95 -28.24 1.80 -8.13
N SER A 96 -27.82 2.77 -8.95
CA SER A 96 -27.61 2.59 -10.39
C SER A 96 -26.15 2.33 -10.70
N ASN A 97 -25.83 1.16 -11.26
CA ASN A 97 -24.49 0.80 -11.72
C ASN A 97 -24.44 0.78 -13.26
N PRO A 98 -23.92 1.83 -13.94
CA PRO A 98 -24.00 1.95 -15.39
C PRO A 98 -23.13 0.94 -16.17
N ASN A 99 -22.10 0.38 -15.53
CA ASN A 99 -21.17 -0.57 -16.14
C ASN A 99 -21.47 -2.03 -15.74
N GLU A 100 -22.55 -2.26 -14.99
CA GLU A 100 -22.86 -3.57 -14.41
C GLU A 100 -23.30 -4.57 -15.47
N LEU A 101 -22.84 -5.80 -15.30
CA LEU A 101 -23.30 -6.96 -16.03
C LEU A 101 -23.73 -8.06 -15.06
N THR A 102 -24.98 -8.50 -15.22
CA THR A 102 -25.55 -9.59 -14.41
C THR A 102 -25.46 -10.92 -15.15
N ARG A 103 -25.08 -11.98 -14.43
CA ARG A 103 -25.09 -13.37 -14.91
C ARG A 103 -25.63 -14.32 -13.85
N THR A 104 -26.37 -15.32 -14.28
CA THR A 104 -26.68 -16.49 -13.45
C THR A 104 -25.54 -17.52 -13.51
N ILE A 105 -25.52 -18.46 -12.58
CA ILE A 105 -24.53 -19.54 -12.53
C ILE A 105 -25.09 -20.77 -13.25
N SER A 106 -24.30 -21.41 -14.10
CA SER A 106 -24.63 -22.67 -14.78
C SER A 106 -23.97 -23.88 -14.13
N ARG A 107 -22.87 -23.69 -13.40
CA ARG A 107 -22.15 -24.76 -12.69
C ARG A 107 -21.36 -24.21 -11.52
N ILE A 108 -21.39 -24.91 -10.38
CA ILE A 108 -20.57 -24.67 -9.20
C ILE A 108 -19.63 -25.86 -9.03
N VAL A 109 -18.32 -25.62 -8.92
CA VAL A 109 -17.31 -26.66 -8.71
C VAL A 109 -16.35 -26.22 -7.62
N CYS A 110 -16.58 -26.67 -6.39
CA CYS A 110 -15.66 -26.42 -5.29
C CYS A 110 -14.61 -27.53 -5.19
N HIS A 111 -13.47 -27.22 -4.58
CA HIS A 111 -12.39 -28.19 -4.45
C HIS A 111 -12.88 -29.44 -3.68
N PRO A 112 -12.64 -30.66 -4.19
CA PRO A 112 -13.20 -31.87 -3.58
C PRO A 112 -12.68 -32.13 -2.16
N ASP A 113 -11.47 -31.65 -1.87
CA ASP A 113 -10.82 -31.80 -0.56
C ASP A 113 -11.06 -30.60 0.37
N TYR A 114 -12.03 -29.72 0.07
CA TYR A 114 -12.42 -28.62 0.95
C TYR A 114 -12.90 -29.15 2.30
N SER A 115 -12.34 -28.61 3.38
CA SER A 115 -12.69 -28.96 4.75
C SER A 115 -13.29 -27.76 5.47
N GLY A 116 -14.60 -27.78 5.74
CA GLY A 116 -15.27 -26.74 6.54
C GLY A 116 -14.86 -26.70 8.02
N THR A 117 -14.03 -27.65 8.49
CA THR A 117 -13.47 -27.62 9.86
C THR A 117 -12.16 -26.86 9.92
N THR A 118 -11.31 -26.98 8.90
CA THR A 118 -9.98 -26.36 8.86
C THR A 118 -9.89 -25.18 7.89
N ASN A 119 -10.91 -24.97 7.08
CA ASN A 119 -10.92 -24.08 5.91
C ASN A 119 -9.78 -24.37 4.91
N ASP A 120 -9.21 -25.58 4.94
CA ASP A 120 -8.22 -26.00 3.96
C ASP A 120 -8.91 -26.31 2.62
N ASN A 121 -8.22 -26.03 1.51
CA ASN A 121 -8.77 -26.11 0.15
C ASN A 121 -10.02 -25.24 -0.10
N ASP A 122 -10.11 -24.06 0.53
CA ASP A 122 -11.25 -23.16 0.43
C ASP A 122 -11.29 -22.36 -0.89
N ILE A 123 -11.53 -23.08 -1.99
CA ILE A 123 -11.55 -22.53 -3.35
C ILE A 123 -12.66 -23.15 -4.19
N CYS A 124 -13.34 -22.32 -4.98
CA CYS A 124 -14.47 -22.73 -5.80
C CYS A 124 -14.54 -21.97 -7.13
N LEU A 125 -14.98 -22.68 -8.18
CA LEU A 125 -15.16 -22.17 -9.53
C LEU A 125 -16.65 -22.09 -9.87
N LEU A 126 -17.06 -20.93 -10.37
CA LEU A 126 -18.41 -20.67 -10.84
C LEU A 126 -18.39 -20.49 -12.35
N GLN A 127 -19.08 -21.36 -13.07
CA GLN A 127 -19.32 -21.17 -14.50
C GLN A 127 -20.53 -20.26 -14.68
N LEU A 128 -20.35 -19.16 -15.41
CA LEU A 128 -21.43 -18.24 -15.76
C LEU A 128 -22.36 -18.88 -16.79
N SER A 129 -23.61 -18.44 -16.85
CA SER A 129 -24.60 -18.93 -17.83
C SER A 129 -24.32 -18.51 -19.27
N SER A 130 -23.55 -17.43 -19.46
CA SER A 130 -23.08 -16.99 -20.77
C SER A 130 -21.80 -16.18 -20.64
N ALA A 131 -20.99 -16.19 -21.70
CA ALA A 131 -19.74 -15.47 -21.73
C ALA A 131 -19.94 -13.95 -21.57
N VAL A 132 -18.95 -13.29 -21.00
CA VAL A 132 -18.91 -11.84 -20.83
C VAL A 132 -17.97 -11.21 -21.86
N THR A 133 -18.32 -10.01 -22.31
CA THR A 133 -17.45 -9.19 -23.16
C THR A 133 -16.57 -8.33 -22.27
N PHE A 134 -15.26 -8.32 -22.53
CA PHE A 134 -14.36 -7.49 -21.74
C PHE A 134 -14.48 -6.01 -22.10
N THR A 135 -14.41 -5.18 -21.07
CA THR A 135 -14.44 -3.72 -21.12
C THR A 135 -13.42 -3.17 -20.12
N ASP A 136 -13.27 -1.85 -20.04
CA ASP A 136 -12.43 -1.22 -19.02
C ASP A 136 -12.93 -1.46 -17.58
N TYR A 137 -14.17 -1.95 -17.41
CA TYR A 137 -14.81 -2.22 -16.11
C TYR A 137 -15.03 -3.72 -15.84
N ILE A 138 -14.87 -4.57 -16.86
CA ILE A 138 -15.08 -6.02 -16.77
C ILE A 138 -13.92 -6.70 -17.50
N ALA A 139 -12.95 -7.22 -16.77
CA ALA A 139 -11.78 -7.88 -17.33
C ALA A 139 -11.24 -8.92 -16.35
N PRO A 140 -10.61 -10.02 -16.82
CA PRO A 140 -10.16 -11.07 -15.93
C PRO A 140 -8.86 -10.68 -15.21
N VAL A 141 -8.65 -11.18 -14.00
CA VAL A 141 -7.35 -11.11 -13.31
C VAL A 141 -6.45 -12.26 -13.78
N CYS A 142 -5.12 -12.09 -13.73
CA CYS A 142 -4.22 -13.23 -13.89
C CYS A 142 -4.12 -14.02 -12.59
N LEU A 143 -3.88 -15.33 -12.68
CA LEU A 143 -3.70 -16.20 -11.52
C LEU A 143 -2.22 -16.46 -11.26
N ALA A 144 -1.82 -16.57 -10.00
CA ALA A 144 -0.46 -16.96 -9.65
C ALA A 144 -0.16 -18.39 -10.11
N ALA A 145 0.92 -18.58 -10.85
CA ALA A 145 1.42 -19.90 -11.23
C ALA A 145 2.14 -20.60 -10.05
N PRO A 146 2.34 -21.94 -10.07
CA PRO A 146 2.98 -22.71 -8.99
C PRO A 146 4.36 -22.23 -8.57
N ASN A 147 5.13 -21.63 -9.49
CA ASN A 147 6.47 -21.14 -9.15
C ASN A 147 6.43 -19.72 -8.54
N SER A 148 5.25 -19.14 -8.31
CA SER A 148 5.12 -17.80 -7.78
C SER A 148 5.64 -17.70 -6.35
N THR A 149 6.40 -16.65 -6.05
CA THR A 149 6.96 -16.37 -4.73
C THR A 149 6.33 -15.11 -4.18
N PHE A 150 5.69 -15.20 -3.01
CA PHE A 150 5.12 -14.07 -2.28
C PHE A 150 5.87 -13.93 -0.95
N ASN A 151 6.97 -13.17 -0.96
CA ASN A 151 7.80 -13.00 0.23
C ASN A 151 7.08 -12.13 1.27
N SER A 152 7.42 -12.33 2.54
CA SER A 152 6.92 -11.52 3.65
C SER A 152 7.16 -10.02 3.40
N GLY A 153 6.17 -9.18 3.68
CA GLY A 153 6.21 -7.73 3.50
C GLY A 153 5.78 -7.22 2.11
N ILE A 154 5.64 -8.10 1.11
CA ILE A 154 5.18 -7.68 -0.22
C ILE A 154 3.73 -7.21 -0.16
N ILE A 155 3.48 -6.00 -0.65
CA ILE A 155 2.14 -5.40 -0.63
C ILE A 155 1.24 -6.07 -1.66
N ASN A 156 0.09 -6.54 -1.18
CA ASN A 156 -1.03 -7.06 -1.97
C ASN A 156 -2.29 -6.25 -1.64
N TRP A 157 -3.30 -6.39 -2.48
CA TRP A 157 -4.55 -5.65 -2.40
C TRP A 157 -5.72 -6.60 -2.21
N VAL A 158 -6.62 -6.25 -1.31
CA VAL A 158 -7.91 -6.92 -1.14
C VAL A 158 -9.01 -5.94 -1.45
N THR A 159 -10.04 -6.43 -2.11
CA THR A 159 -11.18 -5.63 -2.55
C THR A 159 -12.48 -6.33 -2.23
N GLY A 160 -13.49 -5.54 -1.86
CA GLY A 160 -14.82 -6.07 -1.58
C GLY A 160 -15.77 -5.07 -0.94
N TRP A 161 -16.95 -5.55 -0.60
CA TRP A 161 -18.04 -4.77 0.02
C TRP A 161 -18.35 -5.25 1.43
N GLY A 162 -17.44 -6.00 2.04
CA GLY A 162 -17.57 -6.50 3.38
C GLY A 162 -17.69 -5.40 4.42
N THR A 163 -17.91 -5.80 5.66
CA THR A 163 -18.03 -4.89 6.79
C THR A 163 -16.72 -4.17 7.03
N THR A 164 -16.75 -2.84 7.14
CA THR A 164 -15.54 -2.03 7.37
C THR A 164 -15.00 -2.13 8.80
N SER A 165 -15.72 -2.81 9.69
CA SER A 165 -15.29 -3.19 11.03
C SER A 165 -15.99 -4.49 11.45
N PHE A 166 -15.38 -5.25 12.36
CA PHE A 166 -15.94 -6.52 12.82
C PHE A 166 -17.35 -6.34 13.40
N GLY A 167 -18.35 -7.01 12.81
CA GLY A 167 -19.76 -6.87 13.19
C GLY A 167 -20.40 -5.52 12.82
N GLY A 168 -19.72 -4.72 12.00
CA GLY A 168 -20.21 -3.45 11.48
C GLY A 168 -21.16 -3.61 10.29
N SER A 169 -21.46 -2.51 9.61
CA SER A 169 -22.26 -2.53 8.38
C SER A 169 -21.38 -2.79 7.16
N ALA A 170 -21.91 -3.55 6.21
CA ALA A 170 -21.29 -3.74 4.90
C ALA A 170 -21.14 -2.39 4.17
N ALA A 171 -20.07 -2.25 3.40
CA ALA A 171 -19.86 -1.07 2.58
C ALA A 171 -20.82 -1.06 1.38
N ASP A 172 -21.37 0.10 1.05
CA ASP A 172 -22.18 0.26 -0.17
C ASP A 172 -21.26 0.36 -1.40
N ILE A 173 -20.23 1.20 -1.30
CA ILE A 173 -19.23 1.43 -2.34
C ILE A 173 -18.13 0.37 -2.23
N LEU A 174 -17.61 -0.13 -3.36
CA LEU A 174 -16.48 -1.07 -3.39
C LEU A 174 -15.29 -0.48 -2.62
N GLN A 175 -14.73 -1.24 -1.68
CA GLN A 175 -13.55 -0.85 -0.92
C GLN A 175 -12.29 -1.51 -1.49
N GLU A 176 -11.15 -0.87 -1.29
CA GLU A 176 -9.82 -1.42 -1.57
C GLU A 176 -8.87 -1.18 -0.39
N VAL A 177 -8.05 -2.17 -0.05
CA VAL A 177 -7.06 -2.06 1.02
C VAL A 177 -5.77 -2.79 0.69
N ASP A 178 -4.64 -2.15 0.98
CA ASP A 178 -3.32 -2.77 0.93
C ASP A 178 -2.98 -3.52 2.21
N LEU A 179 -2.44 -4.72 2.05
CA LEU A 179 -1.95 -5.57 3.13
C LEU A 179 -0.61 -6.20 2.73
N PRO A 180 0.41 -6.17 3.60
CA PRO A 180 1.62 -6.94 3.37
C PRO A 180 1.35 -8.43 3.54
N ILE A 181 2.01 -9.25 2.72
CA ILE A 181 2.06 -10.70 2.93
C ILE A 181 2.76 -11.00 4.25
N VAL A 182 2.17 -11.90 5.03
CA VAL A 182 2.78 -12.47 6.23
C VAL A 182 3.26 -13.87 5.89
N GLY A 183 4.51 -14.17 6.22
CA GLY A 183 5.10 -15.48 5.96
C GLY A 183 4.29 -16.59 6.66
N ASN A 184 4.09 -17.73 5.98
CA ASN A 184 3.27 -18.82 6.51
C ASN A 184 3.71 -19.29 7.89
N ARG A 185 5.02 -19.27 8.18
CA ARG A 185 5.55 -19.65 9.49
C ARG A 185 5.08 -18.70 10.59
N GLU A 186 5.24 -17.39 10.38
CA GLU A 186 4.74 -16.36 11.31
C GLU A 186 3.22 -16.48 11.49
N CYS A 187 2.48 -16.62 10.39
CA CYS A 187 1.03 -16.79 10.45
C CYS A 187 0.63 -18.03 11.25
N ASN A 188 1.32 -19.16 11.05
CA ASN A 188 1.10 -20.39 11.81
C ASN A 188 1.44 -20.22 13.30
N CYS A 189 2.47 -19.44 13.65
CA CYS A 189 2.76 -19.11 15.05
C CYS A 189 1.60 -18.33 15.68
N ASN A 190 1.03 -17.37 14.94
CA ASN A 190 -0.03 -16.50 15.44
C ASN A 190 -1.36 -17.24 15.64
N TYR A 191 -1.72 -18.14 14.72
CA TYR A 191 -2.94 -18.95 14.79
C TYR A 191 -2.80 -20.22 15.66
N GLY A 192 -1.57 -20.60 16.00
CA GLY A 192 -1.24 -21.85 16.68
C GLY A 192 -0.71 -22.91 15.71
N GLU A 193 0.32 -23.64 16.12
CA GLU A 193 1.02 -24.57 15.23
C GLU A 193 0.07 -25.62 14.62
N GLY A 194 0.06 -25.68 13.29
CA GLY A 194 -0.69 -26.67 12.51
C GLY A 194 -2.04 -26.16 11.99
N GLN A 195 -2.39 -24.90 12.27
CA GLN A 195 -3.62 -24.29 11.75
C GLN A 195 -3.44 -23.73 10.33
N ILE A 196 -2.23 -23.34 9.93
CA ILE A 196 -1.95 -22.78 8.61
C ILE A 196 -1.23 -23.81 7.73
N THR A 197 -1.84 -24.15 6.60
CA THR A 197 -1.30 -25.14 5.63
C THR A 197 -0.52 -24.46 4.50
N ASN A 198 0.13 -25.26 3.65
CA ASN A 198 0.78 -24.74 2.43
C ASN A 198 -0.24 -24.21 1.41
N ASN A 199 -1.47 -24.69 1.46
CA ASN A 199 -2.59 -24.26 0.62
C ASN A 199 -3.15 -22.90 1.04
N MET A 200 -2.57 -22.26 2.07
CA MET A 200 -2.97 -20.98 2.61
C MET A 200 -1.86 -19.93 2.44
N ILE A 201 -2.25 -18.68 2.29
CA ILE A 201 -1.38 -17.49 2.29
C ILE A 201 -2.00 -16.46 3.24
N CYS A 202 -1.17 -15.74 4.00
CA CYS A 202 -1.64 -14.76 4.97
C CYS A 202 -1.26 -13.34 4.54
N ALA A 203 -2.13 -12.38 4.82
CA ALA A 203 -1.87 -10.96 4.58
C ALA A 203 -2.50 -10.12 5.68
N GLY A 204 -1.75 -9.17 6.22
CA GLY A 204 -2.21 -8.39 7.37
C GLY A 204 -1.09 -7.59 8.03
N LEU A 205 -1.47 -6.60 8.83
CA LEU A 205 -0.53 -5.85 9.64
C LEU A 205 -0.40 -6.49 11.02
N SER A 206 0.82 -6.68 11.53
CA SER A 206 1.04 -7.20 12.89
C SER A 206 0.41 -6.28 13.95
N ALA A 207 0.33 -4.96 13.68
CA ALA A 207 -0.36 -3.99 14.53
C ALA A 207 -1.90 -4.05 14.43
N GLY A 208 -2.45 -4.80 13.48
CA GLY A 208 -3.88 -4.79 13.15
C GLY A 208 -4.27 -3.52 12.38
N GLY A 209 -5.57 -3.20 12.41
CA GLY A 209 -6.14 -1.97 11.84
C GLY A 209 -6.51 -2.00 10.36
N LYS A 210 -5.96 -2.92 9.55
CA LYS A 210 -6.39 -3.21 8.18
C LYS A 210 -6.54 -4.71 7.97
N ASP A 211 -7.64 -5.14 7.33
CA ASP A 211 -7.89 -6.54 6.99
C ASP A 211 -9.08 -6.66 6.02
N SER A 212 -9.24 -7.83 5.42
CA SER A 212 -10.52 -8.29 4.85
C SER A 212 -11.50 -8.63 5.98
N CYS A 213 -12.80 -8.51 5.74
CA CYS A 213 -13.78 -8.74 6.80
C CYS A 213 -15.06 -9.44 6.29
N GLN A 214 -16.10 -9.51 7.13
CA GLN A 214 -17.32 -10.24 6.81
C GLN A 214 -17.95 -9.70 5.52
N GLY A 215 -18.19 -10.58 4.54
CA GLY A 215 -18.75 -10.21 3.23
C GLY A 215 -17.70 -10.01 2.13
N ASP A 216 -16.41 -9.96 2.46
CA ASP A 216 -15.32 -10.02 1.47
C ASP A 216 -14.94 -11.45 1.10
N SER A 217 -15.46 -12.45 1.82
CA SER A 217 -15.28 -13.88 1.57
C SER A 217 -15.36 -14.23 0.09
N GLY A 218 -14.36 -14.96 -0.42
CA GLY A 218 -14.25 -15.29 -1.84
C GLY A 218 -13.70 -14.18 -2.74
N GLY A 219 -13.52 -12.96 -2.23
CA GLY A 219 -12.86 -11.86 -2.92
C GLY A 219 -11.39 -12.12 -3.19
N PRO A 220 -10.77 -11.37 -4.12
CA PRO A 220 -9.40 -11.60 -4.52
C PRO A 220 -8.38 -10.89 -3.61
N LEU A 221 -7.23 -11.54 -3.38
CA LEU A 221 -5.99 -10.92 -2.93
C LEU A 221 -5.05 -10.82 -4.14
N VAL A 222 -4.65 -9.62 -4.55
CA VAL A 222 -3.89 -9.38 -5.79
C VAL A 222 -2.61 -8.59 -5.57
N GLY A 223 -1.52 -9.02 -6.20
CA GLY A 223 -0.25 -8.30 -6.26
C GLY A 223 0.00 -7.73 -7.66
N LYS A 224 0.64 -6.56 -7.74
CA LYS A 224 1.03 -5.95 -9.04
C LYS A 224 2.46 -6.34 -9.39
N GLN A 225 2.67 -6.89 -10.59
CA GLN A 225 3.99 -7.14 -11.15
C GLN A 225 4.12 -6.45 -12.51
N GLY A 226 4.89 -5.36 -12.54
CA GLY A 226 4.97 -4.48 -13.69
C GLY A 226 3.60 -3.91 -14.06
N VAL A 227 3.07 -4.33 -15.20
CA VAL A 227 1.79 -3.85 -15.77
C VAL A 227 0.62 -4.82 -15.53
N GLN A 228 0.87 -5.92 -14.82
CA GLN A 228 -0.08 -7.02 -14.70
C GLN A 228 -0.40 -7.29 -13.22
N TRP A 229 -1.68 -7.45 -12.93
CA TRP A 229 -2.19 -7.83 -11.62
C TRP A 229 -2.40 -9.33 -11.54
N VAL A 230 -1.91 -9.92 -10.45
CA VAL A 230 -1.83 -11.37 -10.25
C VAL A 230 -2.50 -11.71 -8.93
N GLN A 231 -3.52 -12.56 -8.99
CA GLN A 231 -4.22 -13.03 -7.81
C GLN A 231 -3.40 -14.10 -7.09
N SER A 232 -2.98 -13.77 -5.89
CA SER A 232 -2.19 -14.62 -4.99
C SER A 232 -3.07 -15.41 -4.03
N GLY A 233 -4.24 -14.87 -3.69
CA GLY A 233 -5.15 -15.48 -2.71
C GLY A 233 -6.64 -15.27 -3.00
N VAL A 234 -7.46 -16.06 -2.30
CA VAL A 234 -8.92 -15.92 -2.21
C VAL A 234 -9.28 -15.76 -0.73
N VAL A 235 -10.01 -14.69 -0.37
CA VAL A 235 -10.41 -14.39 1.03
C VAL A 235 -11.15 -15.60 1.62
N SER A 236 -10.65 -16.14 2.75
CA SER A 236 -11.18 -17.37 3.36
C SER A 236 -11.65 -17.13 4.79
N PHE A 237 -10.74 -16.89 5.74
CA PHE A 237 -11.08 -16.72 7.16
C PHE A 237 -10.12 -15.78 7.90
N GLY A 238 -10.49 -15.42 9.13
CA GLY A 238 -9.69 -14.58 10.03
C GLY A 238 -10.16 -14.74 11.48
N GLN A 239 -9.31 -14.39 12.45
CA GLN A 239 -9.75 -14.27 13.84
C GLN A 239 -10.18 -12.83 14.09
N GLY A 240 -11.49 -12.57 14.03
CA GLY A 240 -11.99 -11.20 13.95
C GLY A 240 -11.61 -10.55 12.62
N CYS A 241 -11.67 -9.21 12.57
CA CYS A 241 -11.14 -8.45 11.44
C CYS A 241 -10.13 -7.45 11.98
N ALA A 242 -8.96 -7.37 11.34
CA ALA A 242 -7.93 -6.38 11.63
C ALA A 242 -7.42 -6.44 13.08
N LEU A 243 -7.45 -7.63 13.70
CA LEU A 243 -6.89 -7.82 15.03
C LEU A 243 -5.35 -7.81 14.96
N PRO A 244 -4.67 -7.19 15.94
CA PRO A 244 -3.22 -7.28 16.05
C PRO A 244 -2.74 -8.73 16.08
N ASN A 245 -1.70 -9.02 15.31
CA ASN A 245 -1.07 -10.32 15.12
C ASN A 245 -1.93 -11.41 14.46
N PHE A 246 -3.20 -11.18 14.14
CA PHE A 246 -4.04 -12.16 13.43
C PHE A 246 -4.31 -11.66 12.01
N PRO A 247 -3.39 -11.90 11.05
CA PRO A 247 -3.59 -11.52 9.66
C PRO A 247 -4.72 -12.34 9.04
N GLY A 248 -5.42 -11.78 8.05
CA GLY A 248 -6.38 -12.55 7.24
C GLY A 248 -5.71 -13.74 6.56
N VAL A 249 -6.45 -14.84 6.44
CA VAL A 249 -6.01 -16.08 5.80
C VAL A 249 -6.79 -16.28 4.50
N TYR A 250 -6.06 -16.62 3.45
CA TYR A 250 -6.55 -16.72 2.08
C TYR A 250 -6.15 -18.09 1.51
N ALA A 251 -6.99 -18.67 0.65
CA ALA A 251 -6.58 -19.85 -0.11
C ALA A 251 -5.51 -19.46 -1.14
N ARG A 252 -4.35 -20.12 -1.13
CA ARG A 252 -3.17 -19.80 -1.96
C ARG A 252 -3.36 -20.27 -3.40
N VAL A 253 -3.65 -19.34 -4.31
CA VAL A 253 -3.99 -19.63 -5.71
C VAL A 253 -2.93 -20.46 -6.45
N SER A 254 -1.64 -20.26 -6.14
CA SER A 254 -0.53 -20.97 -6.80
C SER A 254 -0.59 -22.49 -6.65
N GLU A 255 -1.22 -23.01 -5.59
CA GLU A 255 -1.34 -24.45 -5.35
C GLU A 255 -2.44 -25.11 -6.19
N TYR A 256 -3.35 -24.33 -6.78
CA TYR A 256 -4.55 -24.86 -7.42
C TYR A 256 -4.53 -24.83 -8.95
N GLN A 257 -3.42 -24.44 -9.59
CA GLN A 257 -3.36 -24.36 -11.06
C GLN A 257 -3.75 -25.67 -11.75
N ALA A 258 -3.26 -26.81 -11.26
CA ALA A 258 -3.56 -28.11 -11.85
C ALA A 258 -5.06 -28.45 -11.76
N TRP A 259 -5.68 -28.18 -10.61
CA TRP A 259 -7.10 -28.38 -10.39
C TRP A 259 -7.94 -27.46 -11.29
N ILE A 260 -7.62 -26.16 -11.34
CA ILE A 260 -8.33 -25.18 -12.18
C ILE A 260 -8.27 -25.60 -13.66
N ASN A 261 -7.10 -25.99 -14.16
CA ASN A 261 -6.93 -26.43 -15.55
C ASN A 261 -7.64 -27.77 -15.84
N GLY A 262 -7.83 -28.62 -14.84
CA GLY A 262 -8.61 -29.85 -14.95
C GLY A 262 -10.12 -29.61 -15.12
N ILE A 263 -10.62 -28.48 -14.61
CA ILE A 263 -12.04 -28.09 -14.73
C ILE A 263 -12.27 -27.20 -15.95
N ILE A 264 -11.38 -26.24 -16.20
CA ILE A 264 -11.48 -25.27 -17.30
C ILE A 264 -10.60 -25.75 -18.46
N THR A 265 -11.21 -26.50 -19.39
CA THR A 265 -10.49 -27.11 -20.51
C THR A 265 -10.42 -26.23 -21.76
N THR A 266 -11.24 -25.18 -21.84
CA THR A 266 -11.30 -24.23 -22.97
C THR A 266 -11.16 -22.79 -22.47
N ASN A 267 -10.47 -21.93 -23.23
CA ASN A 267 -10.20 -20.53 -22.84
C ASN A 267 -9.60 -20.42 -21.42
N GLN A 268 -8.50 -21.12 -21.20
CA GLN A 268 -7.88 -21.23 -19.87
C GLN A 268 -7.53 -19.86 -19.28
N PRO A 269 -7.65 -19.70 -17.94
CA PRO A 269 -7.17 -18.52 -17.24
C PRO A 269 -5.68 -18.27 -17.50
N GLY A 270 -5.27 -17.01 -17.42
CA GLY A 270 -3.85 -16.65 -17.56
C GLY A 270 -3.11 -16.89 -16.25
N PHE A 271 -2.27 -17.92 -16.20
CA PHE A 271 -1.35 -18.17 -15.08
C PHE A 271 0.00 -17.51 -15.33
N VAL A 272 0.47 -16.69 -14.38
CA VAL A 272 1.73 -15.94 -14.49
C VAL A 272 2.60 -16.14 -13.26
N ASP A 273 3.91 -16.20 -13.47
CA ASP A 273 4.90 -16.31 -12.41
C ASP A 273 5.07 -14.97 -11.70
N PHE A 274 4.55 -14.84 -10.48
CA PHE A 274 4.84 -13.69 -9.64
C PHE A 274 6.17 -13.90 -8.89
N ARG A 275 7.08 -12.93 -8.95
CA ARG A 275 8.41 -13.00 -8.35
C ARG A 275 8.56 -11.83 -7.40
N SER A 276 8.71 -12.14 -6.11
CA SER A 276 9.03 -11.16 -5.08
C SER A 276 10.52 -10.87 -5.12
N ALA A 277 10.91 -9.60 -5.01
CA ALA A 277 12.30 -9.23 -4.85
C ALA A 277 12.78 -9.56 -3.42
N GLY A 278 14.06 -9.90 -3.26
CA GLY A 278 14.69 -10.16 -1.96
C GLY A 278 14.54 -11.59 -1.43
N THR A 279 15.08 -11.81 -0.23
CA THR A 279 15.04 -13.09 0.50
C THR A 279 13.84 -13.15 1.44
N ASP A 280 13.14 -14.29 1.50
CA ASP A 280 12.01 -14.49 2.41
C ASP A 280 12.48 -14.55 3.88
N SER A 281 12.32 -13.43 4.59
CA SER A 281 12.62 -13.30 6.03
C SER A 281 11.66 -14.10 6.91
N GLY A 282 10.51 -14.53 6.37
CA GLY A 282 9.51 -15.32 7.09
C GLY A 282 9.91 -16.78 7.32
N ALA A 283 10.80 -17.34 6.51
CA ALA A 283 11.25 -18.73 6.66
C ALA A 283 11.99 -18.98 7.99
N THR A 284 12.67 -17.96 8.52
CA THR A 284 13.43 -18.02 9.77
C THR A 284 12.67 -17.56 11.02
N PHE A 285 11.37 -17.23 10.89
CA PHE A 285 10.57 -16.71 12.00
C PHE A 285 10.44 -17.73 13.14
N ASN A 286 10.84 -17.39 14.37
CA ASN A 286 10.75 -18.30 15.50
C ASN A 286 9.49 -17.99 16.32
N CYS A 287 8.56 -18.96 16.42
CA CYS A 287 7.47 -18.88 17.38
C CYS A 287 8.12 -18.93 18.77
N GLY A 288 8.13 -17.84 19.54
CA GLY A 288 8.67 -17.89 20.91
C GLY A 288 8.03 -19.02 21.73
N ASP A 289 8.78 -19.64 22.64
CA ASP A 289 8.29 -20.77 23.44
C ASP A 289 7.00 -20.37 24.21
N PRO A 290 5.94 -21.20 24.17
CA PRO A 290 4.74 -20.95 24.97
C PRO A 290 5.08 -21.10 26.47
N PRO A 291 4.47 -20.29 27.36
CA PRO A 291 4.63 -20.51 28.81
C PRO A 291 3.99 -21.85 29.18
N SER A 292 4.81 -22.84 29.47
CA SER A 292 4.40 -24.17 29.88
C SER A 292 3.81 -24.15 31.30
N GLY A 293 2.52 -24.46 31.44
CA GLY A 293 1.97 -25.04 32.68
C GLY A 293 0.59 -24.53 33.12
N PRO A 294 -0.33 -25.41 33.53
CA PRO A 294 -1.67 -25.04 33.97
C PRO A 294 -1.67 -24.53 35.41
N VAL A 295 -2.12 -23.29 35.63
CA VAL A 295 -2.36 -22.75 36.98
C VAL A 295 -3.76 -23.14 37.42
N THR A 296 -3.86 -24.20 38.21
CA THR A 296 -5.04 -24.57 38.98
C THR A 296 -5.41 -23.44 39.95
N ALA A 297 -6.62 -22.91 39.83
CA ALA A 297 -7.17 -21.92 40.75
C ALA A 297 -7.57 -22.56 42.09
N SER A 298 -7.12 -21.98 43.21
CA SER A 298 -7.74 -22.14 44.52
C SER A 298 -7.51 -20.89 45.39
N PRO A 299 -8.37 -20.62 46.39
CA PRO A 299 -8.85 -19.27 46.65
C PRO A 299 -8.00 -18.45 47.63
N THR A 300 -8.00 -17.16 47.33
CA THR A 300 -7.88 -15.95 48.15
C THR A 300 -7.51 -16.11 49.63
N ALA A 301 -6.36 -15.53 50.00
CA ALA A 301 -6.05 -15.05 51.34
C ALA A 301 -5.57 -13.58 51.27
N PRO A 302 -5.79 -12.78 52.33
CA PRO A 302 -5.88 -11.33 52.22
C PRO A 302 -4.54 -10.60 52.16
N ALA A 303 -4.60 -9.44 51.53
CA ALA A 303 -3.51 -8.51 51.27
C ALA A 303 -2.72 -8.11 52.53
N SER A 304 -1.41 -7.98 52.35
CA SER A 304 -0.51 -7.21 53.19
C SER A 304 0.56 -6.53 52.31
N PRO A 305 1.15 -5.43 52.79
CA PRO A 305 1.25 -4.20 52.03
C PRO A 305 2.39 -4.20 51.01
N THR A 306 2.12 -3.51 49.92
CA THR A 306 2.97 -3.22 48.77
C THR A 306 4.31 -2.60 49.20
N ALA A 307 5.41 -3.27 48.88
CA ALA A 307 6.72 -2.64 48.73
C ALA A 307 6.87 -2.14 47.28
N PRO A 308 7.70 -1.10 47.03
CA PRO A 308 7.68 -0.37 45.77
C PRO A 308 8.17 -1.24 44.60
N ALA A 309 7.45 -1.18 43.48
CA ALA A 309 7.87 -1.79 42.23
C ALA A 309 9.23 -1.22 41.80
N SER A 310 10.18 -2.11 41.52
CA SER A 310 11.34 -1.76 40.70
C SER A 310 10.86 -1.42 39.29
N PRO A 311 11.47 -0.47 38.58
CA PRO A 311 10.96 0.03 37.32
C PRO A 311 11.07 -1.08 36.26
N THR A 312 9.92 -1.43 35.69
CA THR A 312 9.83 -2.19 34.44
C THR A 312 10.72 -1.51 33.41
N ALA A 313 11.65 -2.27 32.80
CA ALA A 313 12.47 -1.76 31.72
C ALA A 313 11.56 -1.16 30.61
N PRO A 314 11.88 0.02 30.08
CA PRO A 314 11.09 0.64 29.03
C PRO A 314 11.04 -0.27 27.80
N ALA A 315 9.86 -0.38 27.20
CA ALA A 315 9.65 -1.12 25.96
C ALA A 315 10.66 -0.69 24.88
N PRO A 316 11.11 -1.60 24.01
CA PRO A 316 12.03 -1.25 22.94
C PRO A 316 11.43 -0.18 22.03
N LEU A 317 12.24 0.79 21.64
CA LEU A 317 11.87 1.87 20.74
C LEU A 317 11.60 1.33 19.33
N THR A 318 10.35 1.36 18.88
CA THR A 318 9.98 0.99 17.50
C THR A 318 9.87 2.24 16.65
N CYS A 319 10.72 2.38 15.63
CA CYS A 319 10.61 3.45 14.65
C CYS A 319 9.46 3.20 13.66
N GLY A 320 8.95 4.24 13.01
CA GLY A 320 7.94 4.14 11.95
C GLY A 320 6.50 3.96 12.44
N SER A 321 6.25 4.00 13.75
CA SER A 321 4.89 3.95 14.30
C SER A 321 4.18 5.30 14.11
N ALA A 322 3.04 5.30 13.41
CA ALA A 322 2.16 6.46 13.29
C ALA A 322 0.70 6.12 13.66
N PRO A 323 0.38 6.02 14.96
CA PRO A 323 -0.93 5.52 15.42
C PRO A 323 -2.12 6.36 14.97
N MET A 324 -1.91 7.66 14.73
CA MET A 324 -2.95 8.61 14.31
C MET A 324 -3.00 8.85 12.80
N ASN A 325 -2.16 8.15 12.03
CA ASN A 325 -2.19 8.21 10.57
C ASN A 325 -3.27 7.23 10.03
N THR A 326 -4.52 7.49 10.39
CA THR A 326 -5.71 6.78 9.90
C THR A 326 -6.22 7.51 8.66
N ARG A 327 -5.69 7.18 7.48
CA ARG A 327 -6.10 7.83 6.23
C ARG A 327 -7.47 7.33 5.80
N ASP A 328 -8.52 8.10 6.13
CA ASP A 328 -9.89 7.87 5.67
C ASP A 328 -10.20 8.63 4.37
N SER A 329 -11.33 8.26 3.76
CA SER A 329 -11.75 8.46 2.37
C SER A 329 -12.15 9.90 1.95
N ARG A 330 -11.56 10.95 2.53
CA ARG A 330 -11.75 12.32 2.03
C ARG A 330 -10.44 13.09 2.06
N GLY A 331 -9.90 13.38 0.87
CA GLY A 331 -8.82 14.35 0.73
C GLY A 331 -9.27 15.71 1.27
N LEU A 332 -8.87 16.02 2.51
CA LEU A 332 -8.62 17.34 3.11
C LEU A 332 -8.04 17.09 4.52
N VAL A 333 -6.83 17.61 4.73
CA VAL A 333 -5.88 17.37 5.84
C VAL A 333 -6.47 17.68 7.25
N GLN A 334 -5.79 17.20 8.33
CA GLN A 334 -5.31 18.02 9.48
C GLN A 334 -5.63 17.56 10.94
N SER A 335 -5.51 16.29 11.34
CA SER A 335 -5.36 15.99 12.79
C SER A 335 -3.87 16.07 13.19
N ALA A 336 -3.60 16.51 14.43
CA ALA A 336 -2.24 16.41 14.97
C ALA A 336 -1.88 14.92 15.13
N GLY A 337 -0.61 14.56 14.90
CA GLY A 337 -0.13 13.18 15.09
C GLY A 337 -0.17 12.28 13.86
N VAL A 338 -0.72 12.75 12.73
CA VAL A 338 -0.63 12.04 11.43
C VAL A 338 0.83 11.87 10.98
N TRP A 339 1.66 12.87 11.26
CA TRP A 339 3.09 12.90 10.95
C TRP A 339 3.89 13.02 12.25
N PRO A 340 3.99 11.97 13.08
CA PRO A 340 4.51 12.09 14.44
C PRO A 340 6.03 12.31 14.51
N TRP A 341 6.74 12.07 13.41
CA TRP A 341 8.16 12.34 13.28
C TRP A 341 8.48 13.73 12.75
N ILE A 342 7.48 14.54 12.37
CA ILE A 342 7.77 15.85 11.77
C ILE A 342 8.29 16.85 12.81
N ALA A 343 9.36 17.55 12.46
CA ALA A 343 10.03 18.50 13.33
C ALA A 343 10.06 19.89 12.70
N SER A 344 9.80 20.91 13.50
CA SER A 344 9.95 22.31 13.14
C SER A 344 11.20 22.86 13.80
N LEU A 345 12.19 23.20 12.98
CA LEU A 345 13.45 23.76 13.46
C LEU A 345 13.33 25.28 13.51
N GLN A 346 13.66 25.84 14.67
CA GLN A 346 13.44 27.25 14.93
C GLN A 346 14.69 27.97 15.42
N VAL A 347 14.76 29.25 15.07
CA VAL A 347 15.70 30.21 15.66
C VAL A 347 14.88 31.35 16.26
N ASN A 348 15.07 31.64 17.55
CA ASN A 348 14.32 32.67 18.29
C ASN A 348 12.79 32.54 18.17
N GLY A 349 12.26 31.31 18.20
CA GLY A 349 10.81 31.06 18.09
C GLY A 349 10.25 31.19 16.66
N THR A 350 11.11 31.39 15.66
CA THR A 350 10.71 31.49 14.25
C THR A 350 11.09 30.21 13.51
N HIS A 351 10.13 29.62 12.80
CA HIS A 351 10.39 28.47 11.93
C HIS A 351 11.36 28.82 10.81
N MET A 352 12.44 28.06 10.72
CA MET A 352 13.47 28.22 9.70
C MET A 352 13.43 27.07 8.69
N CYS A 353 13.29 25.82 9.19
CA CYS A 353 13.34 24.62 8.37
C CYS A 353 12.50 23.48 8.94
N GLY A 354 12.07 22.57 8.04
CA GLY A 354 11.54 21.27 8.41
C GLY A 354 12.65 20.30 8.84
N GLY A 355 12.28 19.30 9.63
CA GLY A 355 13.14 18.20 10.01
C GLY A 355 12.33 16.95 10.33
N THR A 356 13.03 15.85 10.62
CA THR A 356 12.42 14.54 10.91
C THR A 356 13.11 13.88 12.09
N LEU A 357 12.35 13.50 13.11
CA LEU A 357 12.83 12.69 14.24
C LEU A 357 13.09 11.26 13.77
N VAL A 358 14.33 10.79 13.93
CA VAL A 358 14.78 9.48 13.39
C VAL A 358 15.26 8.51 14.48
N THR A 359 15.56 9.04 15.66
CA THR A 359 15.85 8.24 16.87
C THR A 359 15.20 8.91 18.08
N ALA A 360 15.38 8.34 19.28
CA ALA A 360 14.94 8.98 20.52
C ALA A 360 15.66 10.31 20.83
N ASP A 361 16.69 10.71 20.07
CA ASP A 361 17.49 11.89 20.38
C ASP A 361 18.10 12.58 19.15
N ALA A 362 17.74 12.19 17.92
CA ALA A 362 18.29 12.76 16.70
C ALA A 362 17.21 13.18 15.70
N VAL A 363 17.43 14.34 15.09
CA VAL A 363 16.59 14.91 14.03
C VAL A 363 17.45 15.13 12.78
N LEU A 364 16.94 14.68 11.62
CA LEU A 364 17.52 14.98 10.32
C LEU A 364 16.89 16.23 9.70
N SER A 365 17.68 17.00 8.97
CA SER A 365 17.22 18.15 8.20
C SER A 365 18.20 18.44 7.04
N ASP A 366 17.87 19.45 6.25
CA ASP A 366 18.69 19.92 5.14
C ASP A 366 19.90 20.73 5.65
N ALA A 367 21.11 20.42 5.17
CA ALA A 367 22.32 21.10 5.65
C ALA A 367 22.35 22.61 5.34
N SER A 368 21.67 23.06 4.27
CA SER A 368 21.61 24.48 3.90
C SER A 368 20.98 25.36 4.99
N CYS A 369 20.12 24.77 5.84
CA CYS A 369 19.45 25.45 6.94
C CYS A 369 20.42 26.04 7.99
N PHE A 370 21.60 25.43 8.13
CA PHE A 370 22.54 25.75 9.22
C PHE A 370 23.72 26.61 8.78
N THR A 371 23.75 27.01 7.50
CA THR A 371 24.81 27.85 6.95
C THR A 371 24.87 29.23 7.60
N MET A 372 23.69 29.84 7.85
CA MET A 372 23.58 31.16 8.46
C MET A 372 23.71 31.12 10.00
N TYR A 373 23.25 30.04 10.63
CA TYR A 373 23.28 29.85 12.08
C TYR A 373 23.88 28.47 12.41
N PRO A 374 25.22 28.32 12.42
CA PRO A 374 25.85 27.01 12.60
C PRO A 374 25.89 26.55 14.07
N ASN A 375 25.68 27.44 15.03
CA ASN A 375 25.77 27.11 16.45
C ASN A 375 24.45 26.49 16.96
N ALA A 376 24.54 25.28 17.51
CA ALA A 376 23.43 24.53 18.10
C ALA A 376 22.64 25.33 19.15
N SER A 377 23.28 26.22 19.91
CA SER A 377 22.60 27.00 20.95
C SER A 377 21.53 27.96 20.43
N TYR A 378 21.54 28.28 19.13
CA TYR A 378 20.53 29.13 18.51
C TYR A 378 19.26 28.37 18.11
N TRP A 379 19.33 27.03 18.10
CA TRP A 379 18.28 26.19 17.56
C TRP A 379 17.45 25.55 18.65
N THR A 380 16.14 25.57 18.42
CA THR A 380 15.18 24.71 19.10
C THR A 380 14.46 23.83 18.10
N VAL A 381 14.04 22.67 18.56
CA VAL A 381 13.23 21.72 17.78
C VAL A 381 11.87 21.62 18.42
N GLU A 382 10.82 21.84 17.63
CA GLU A 382 9.45 21.56 18.04
C GLU A 382 8.89 20.32 17.35
N LEU A 383 8.46 19.36 18.15
CA LEU A 383 7.83 18.11 17.74
C LEU A 383 6.34 18.12 18.09
N GLY A 384 5.54 17.27 17.45
CA GLY A 384 4.12 17.08 17.79
C GLY A 384 3.21 18.27 17.46
N ARG A 385 3.70 19.22 16.64
CA ARG A 385 2.95 20.40 16.23
C ARG A 385 2.25 20.17 14.89
N ARG A 386 1.06 20.78 14.74
CA ARG A 386 0.30 20.82 13.48
C ARG A 386 0.40 22.19 12.81
N ASN A 387 0.30 23.27 13.58
CA ASN A 387 0.29 24.65 13.06
C ASN A 387 1.61 25.36 13.39
N LEU A 388 2.17 26.11 12.44
CA LEU A 388 3.29 27.02 12.73
C LEU A 388 2.84 28.21 13.60
N ASN A 389 1.62 28.70 13.39
CA ASN A 389 1.05 29.81 14.14
C ASN A 389 -0.24 29.37 14.85
N GLY A 390 -0.40 29.75 16.12
CA GLY A 390 -1.58 29.41 16.93
C GLY A 390 -1.41 28.18 17.83
N PRO A 391 -2.50 27.68 18.44
CA PRO A 391 -2.43 26.69 19.51
C PRO A 391 -2.04 25.30 18.99
N ASN A 392 -1.16 24.63 19.74
CA ASN A 392 -0.79 23.22 19.55
C ASN A 392 -0.85 22.54 20.93
N SER A 393 -1.70 21.52 21.09
CA SER A 393 -1.94 20.89 22.41
C SER A 393 -0.95 19.78 22.78
N PHE A 394 -0.14 19.35 21.82
CA PHE A 394 0.71 18.16 21.93
C PHE A 394 2.17 18.45 21.56
N ASN A 395 2.51 19.74 21.40
CA ASN A 395 3.86 20.10 20.99
C ASN A 395 4.85 20.01 22.15
N MET A 396 6.09 19.70 21.80
CA MET A 396 7.22 19.70 22.73
C MET A 396 8.37 20.45 22.11
N THR A 397 8.90 21.44 22.83
CA THR A 397 10.10 22.20 22.43
C THR A 397 11.33 21.61 23.13
N LEU A 398 12.37 21.32 22.35
CA LEU A 398 13.63 20.77 22.81
C LEU A 398 14.79 21.65 22.35
N GLY A 399 15.83 21.75 23.17
CA GLY A 399 17.09 22.38 22.74
C GLY A 399 17.91 21.44 21.86
N VAL A 400 18.83 22.03 21.09
CA VAL A 400 19.81 21.28 20.28
C VAL A 400 21.15 21.26 20.99
N LYS A 401 21.71 20.07 21.18
CA LYS A 401 23.02 19.85 21.81
C LYS A 401 24.17 20.06 20.83
N SER A 402 24.03 19.54 19.61
CA SER A 402 25.04 19.64 18.56
C SER A 402 24.41 19.48 17.17
N ILE A 403 25.02 20.11 16.17
CA ILE A 403 24.65 20.00 14.76
C ILE A 403 25.84 19.44 14.02
N THR A 404 25.63 18.37 13.25
CA THR A 404 26.66 17.74 12.42
C THR A 404 26.18 17.81 10.97
N LEU A 405 26.95 18.45 10.10
CA LEU A 405 26.68 18.49 8.66
C LEU A 405 27.41 17.34 7.97
N SER A 406 26.79 16.73 6.94
CA SER A 406 27.48 15.73 6.11
C SER A 406 28.74 16.34 5.50
N ASN A 407 29.83 15.58 5.50
CA ASN A 407 31.11 15.95 4.90
C ASN A 407 31.32 15.31 3.52
N LEU A 408 30.31 14.58 3.02
CA LEU A 408 30.34 13.91 1.73
C LEU A 408 29.95 14.89 0.62
N THR A 409 30.69 14.87 -0.48
CA THR A 409 30.41 15.70 -1.66
C THR A 409 29.10 15.27 -2.33
N GLY A 410 28.14 16.19 -2.41
CA GLY A 410 26.83 15.94 -3.04
C GLY A 410 25.69 15.75 -2.03
N ASP A 411 26.02 15.48 -0.77
CA ASP A 411 25.06 15.31 0.32
C ASP A 411 24.61 16.65 0.87
N ASN A 412 23.32 16.73 1.22
CA ASN A 412 22.72 17.91 1.81
C ASN A 412 21.98 17.58 3.12
N ILE A 413 22.60 16.77 3.99
CA ILE A 413 22.01 16.29 5.24
C ILE A 413 22.72 16.90 6.46
N ALA A 414 21.92 17.31 7.45
CA ALA A 414 22.35 17.67 8.79
C ALA A 414 21.69 16.77 9.84
N VAL A 415 22.46 16.38 10.85
CA VAL A 415 22.00 15.64 12.02
C VAL A 415 22.07 16.54 13.24
N LEU A 416 20.93 16.74 13.89
CA LEU A 416 20.80 17.52 15.11
C LEU A 416 20.60 16.56 16.28
N MET A 417 21.51 16.58 17.25
CA MET A 417 21.34 15.85 18.50
C MET A 417 20.55 16.71 19.47
N LEU A 418 19.47 16.17 20.03
CA LEU A 418 18.60 16.85 20.99
C LEU A 418 19.25 16.88 22.37
N SER A 419 19.00 17.95 23.13
CA SER A 419 19.52 18.10 24.50
C SER A 419 18.91 17.12 25.49
N SER A 420 17.74 16.56 25.17
CA SER A 420 17.06 15.49 25.91
C SER A 420 16.14 14.71 24.98
N ALA A 421 15.89 13.44 25.29
CA ALA A 421 14.93 12.63 24.54
C ALA A 421 13.49 13.19 24.69
N PRO A 422 12.70 13.27 23.60
CA PRO A 422 11.30 13.63 23.71
C PRO A 422 10.51 12.54 24.43
N ARG A 423 9.40 12.95 25.05
CA ARG A 423 8.41 11.98 25.52
C ARG A 423 7.63 11.47 24.32
N LEU A 424 7.82 10.19 24.00
CA LEU A 424 7.10 9.54 22.91
C LEU A 424 5.61 9.46 23.22
N SER A 425 4.80 9.65 22.19
CA SER A 425 3.33 9.64 22.24
C SER A 425 2.80 9.37 20.84
N ASP A 426 1.48 9.27 20.68
CA ASP A 426 0.87 9.13 19.34
C ASP A 426 1.18 10.32 18.41
N TYR A 427 1.67 11.43 18.96
CA TYR A 427 2.02 12.67 18.25
C TYR A 427 3.52 12.85 18.02
N ILE A 428 4.36 12.07 18.72
CA ILE A 428 5.82 12.18 18.68
C ILE A 428 6.42 10.78 18.66
N GLN A 429 6.90 10.35 17.49
CA GLN A 429 7.53 9.04 17.25
C GLN A 429 8.68 9.20 16.26
N PRO A 430 9.78 8.46 16.39
CA PRO A 430 10.83 8.45 15.38
C PRO A 430 10.40 7.66 14.13
N ILE A 431 10.86 8.06 12.95
CA ILE A 431 10.72 7.27 11.73
C ILE A 431 11.95 6.37 11.49
N CYS A 432 11.75 5.24 10.81
CA CYS A 432 12.84 4.41 10.34
C CYS A 432 13.57 5.05 9.16
N LEU A 433 14.89 4.86 9.12
CA LEU A 433 15.72 5.27 7.99
C LEU A 433 15.99 4.10 7.06
N ASP A 434 16.10 4.39 5.78
CA ASP A 434 16.51 3.41 4.78
C ASP A 434 17.94 2.93 5.05
N GLN A 435 18.17 1.64 4.82
CA GLN A 435 19.47 0.98 4.99
C GLN A 435 20.29 0.95 3.69
N GLY A 436 19.86 1.64 2.63
CA GLY A 436 20.60 1.76 1.37
C GLY A 436 20.55 0.52 0.48
N MET A 437 19.53 -0.32 0.63
CA MET A 437 19.35 -1.57 -0.14
C MET A 437 18.45 -1.39 -1.38
N GLY A 438 18.21 -0.15 -1.82
CA GLY A 438 17.35 0.15 -2.98
C GLY A 438 15.86 0.13 -2.66
N SER A 439 15.48 0.54 -1.45
CA SER A 439 14.12 0.47 -0.91
C SER A 439 13.08 1.34 -1.62
N PHE A 440 13.53 2.32 -2.43
CA PHE A 440 12.68 3.22 -3.19
C PHE A 440 12.86 2.97 -4.69
N LEU A 441 12.11 2.01 -5.22
CA LEU A 441 12.11 1.67 -6.64
C LEU A 441 11.33 2.72 -7.44
N ASN A 442 11.59 2.80 -8.75
CA ASN A 442 10.76 3.61 -9.63
C ASN A 442 9.30 3.14 -9.55
N ASN A 443 8.38 4.11 -9.52
CA ASN A 443 6.94 3.97 -9.31
C ASN A 443 6.53 3.58 -7.88
N THR A 444 7.42 3.71 -6.89
CA THR A 444 6.99 3.69 -5.48
C THR A 444 6.23 4.97 -5.17
N ASP A 445 5.02 4.85 -4.63
CA ASP A 445 4.26 5.99 -4.11
C ASP A 445 4.93 6.53 -2.86
N CYS A 446 5.14 7.84 -2.83
CA CYS A 446 5.73 8.53 -1.71
C CYS A 446 4.90 9.72 -1.24
N TRP A 447 5.03 10.04 0.05
CA TRP A 447 4.41 11.22 0.63
C TRP A 447 5.45 12.21 1.12
N MET A 448 5.08 13.47 1.06
CA MET A 448 5.85 14.57 1.61
C MET A 448 4.97 15.39 2.52
N ALA A 449 5.49 15.74 3.70
CA ALA A 449 4.82 16.65 4.61
C ALA A 449 5.75 17.79 5.02
N GLY A 450 5.20 18.98 5.13
CA GLY A 450 5.95 20.17 5.48
C GLY A 450 5.07 21.40 5.64
N TRP A 451 5.68 22.47 6.16
CA TRP A 451 5.04 23.78 6.28
C TRP A 451 5.55 24.69 5.15
N GLY A 452 4.65 25.32 4.40
CA GLY A 452 4.99 26.19 3.27
C GLY A 452 3.90 27.21 2.94
N MET A 453 4.27 28.33 2.30
CA MET A 453 3.42 29.52 2.16
C MET A 453 2.27 29.42 1.13
N GLY A 454 1.99 28.24 0.56
CA GLY A 454 1.12 28.12 -0.61
C GLY A 454 -0.38 27.89 -0.34
N GLN A 455 -0.76 27.37 0.82
CA GLN A 455 -2.15 26.98 1.14
C GLN A 455 -2.57 27.21 2.61
N GLY A 456 -1.65 27.61 3.49
CA GLY A 456 -1.97 27.86 4.89
C GLY A 456 -2.61 29.25 5.05
N GLY A 457 -3.81 29.31 5.62
CA GLY A 457 -4.34 30.57 6.16
C GLY A 457 -3.44 31.14 7.27
N ALA A 458 -3.94 32.10 8.06
CA ALA A 458 -3.18 32.79 9.11
C ALA A 458 -2.41 31.90 10.12
N GLN A 459 -2.76 30.61 10.22
CA GLN A 459 -2.14 29.63 11.13
C GLN A 459 -0.99 28.82 10.52
N GLU A 460 -0.72 28.91 9.21
CA GLU A 460 0.35 28.16 8.53
C GLU A 460 0.36 26.65 8.91
N THR A 461 -0.75 25.98 8.62
CA THR A 461 -0.95 24.57 8.98
C THR A 461 -0.12 23.62 8.12
N LEU A 462 0.33 22.51 8.72
CA LEU A 462 1.06 21.43 8.05
C LEU A 462 0.31 20.95 6.81
N GLN A 463 1.04 20.85 5.70
CA GLN A 463 0.55 20.34 4.43
C GLN A 463 1.18 19.00 4.13
N GLU A 464 0.49 18.20 3.32
CA GLU A 464 1.01 16.96 2.77
C GLU A 464 0.76 16.89 1.27
N PHE A 465 1.64 16.18 0.56
CA PHE A 465 1.60 15.99 -0.87
C PHE A 465 1.96 14.54 -1.18
N ASN A 466 1.31 13.96 -2.17
CA ASN A 466 1.71 12.67 -2.73
C ASN A 466 2.54 12.89 -3.99
N THR A 467 3.50 12.01 -4.21
CA THR A 467 4.32 11.95 -5.41
C THR A 467 4.74 10.50 -5.66
N THR A 468 5.44 10.24 -6.74
CA THR A 468 5.91 8.90 -7.11
C THR A 468 7.40 8.97 -7.42
N VAL A 469 8.15 7.96 -7.01
CA VAL A 469 9.58 7.86 -7.33
C VAL A 469 9.74 7.62 -8.83
N VAL A 470 10.65 8.36 -9.47
CA VAL A 470 10.96 8.24 -10.90
C VAL A 470 12.46 8.13 -11.11
N GLY A 471 12.85 7.59 -12.27
CA GLY A 471 14.25 7.52 -12.65
C GLY A 471 14.83 8.93 -12.80
N CYS A 472 15.92 9.21 -12.07
CA CYS A 472 16.64 10.47 -12.21
C CYS A 472 17.25 10.59 -13.61
N SER A 473 16.66 11.44 -14.45
CA SER A 473 16.85 11.40 -15.91
C SER A 473 18.23 11.85 -16.41
N ASN A 474 19.16 12.21 -15.52
CA ASN A 474 20.49 12.74 -15.87
C ASN A 474 21.53 12.67 -14.74
N THR A 475 21.29 11.96 -13.63
CA THR A 475 22.27 11.84 -12.53
C THR A 475 22.70 10.38 -12.39
N SER A 476 23.99 10.11 -12.55
CA SER A 476 24.58 8.78 -12.41
C SER A 476 24.89 8.39 -10.97
N SER A 477 24.54 9.24 -10.00
CA SER A 477 24.81 9.03 -8.57
C SER A 477 23.61 8.34 -7.91
N SER A 478 23.89 7.37 -7.04
CA SER A 478 22.95 6.68 -6.16
C SER A 478 22.46 7.53 -4.98
N ASP A 479 22.94 8.77 -4.88
CA ASP A 479 22.74 9.63 -3.70
C ASP A 479 21.44 10.45 -3.82
N TYR A 480 20.68 10.27 -4.90
CA TYR A 480 19.45 10.99 -5.18
C TYR A 480 18.26 10.07 -5.39
N ILE A 481 17.14 10.43 -4.77
CA ILE A 481 15.81 9.93 -5.11
C ILE A 481 15.11 11.03 -5.89
N CYS A 482 14.61 10.70 -7.08
CA CYS A 482 13.84 11.64 -7.89
C CYS A 482 12.36 11.26 -7.82
N THR A 483 11.49 12.27 -7.87
CA THR A 483 10.05 12.07 -7.87
C THR A 483 9.39 12.80 -9.05
N GLU A 484 8.14 12.45 -9.37
CA GLU A 484 7.34 13.23 -10.30
C GLU A 484 7.26 14.70 -9.87
N ALA A 485 7.12 15.60 -10.86
CA ALA A 485 7.04 17.02 -10.61
C ALA A 485 5.82 17.35 -9.75
N LEU A 486 6.06 17.82 -8.53
CA LEU A 486 5.01 18.31 -7.65
C LEU A 486 4.56 19.70 -8.11
N THR A 487 3.26 19.86 -8.36
CA THR A 487 2.69 21.18 -8.62
C THR A 487 2.44 21.88 -7.29
N VAL A 488 3.49 22.46 -6.70
CA VAL A 488 3.34 23.40 -5.58
C VAL A 488 2.86 24.72 -6.18
N ARG A 489 1.71 25.25 -5.77
CA ARG A 489 1.25 26.57 -6.28
C ARG A 489 2.29 27.63 -5.93
N GLN A 490 2.82 28.24 -6.99
CA GLN A 490 3.94 29.17 -7.02
C GLN A 490 3.83 30.28 -5.96
N GLY A 491 4.69 30.15 -4.95
CA GLY A 491 5.05 31.16 -3.96
C GLY A 491 6.54 30.97 -3.65
N ASP A 492 7.33 30.79 -4.70
CA ASP A 492 8.69 30.26 -4.64
C ASP A 492 9.71 31.32 -4.23
N ALA A 493 10.59 30.90 -3.32
CA ALA A 493 11.89 31.48 -2.98
C ALA A 493 11.91 32.94 -2.47
N ARG A 494 12.17 33.09 -1.16
CA ARG A 494 13.11 34.16 -0.77
C ARG A 494 14.46 33.79 -1.40
N ARG A 495 14.87 34.55 -2.42
CA ARG A 495 16.28 34.67 -2.80
C ARG A 495 17.11 34.98 -1.54
N PRO A 496 18.21 34.27 -1.27
CA PRO A 496 19.34 34.90 -0.60
C PRO A 496 19.86 36.02 -1.51
N PRO A 497 20.25 37.20 -0.98
CA PRO A 497 20.84 38.25 -1.79
C PRO A 497 22.18 37.78 -2.37
N ASP A 498 22.32 37.96 -3.68
CA ASP A 498 23.54 37.94 -4.49
C ASP A 498 24.48 36.72 -4.42
N VAL A 499 24.30 35.81 -5.38
CA VAL A 499 25.44 35.23 -6.12
C VAL A 499 25.13 35.36 -7.61
N GLN A 500 25.64 36.43 -8.21
CA GLN A 500 25.70 36.61 -9.66
C GLN A 500 26.54 35.49 -10.27
N GLU A 501 25.89 34.65 -11.07
CA GLU A 501 26.56 33.80 -12.04
C GLU A 501 27.27 34.70 -13.06
N ARG A 502 28.60 34.80 -12.96
CA ARG A 502 29.42 35.37 -14.03
C ARG A 502 29.25 34.49 -15.26
N GLN A 503 28.39 34.91 -16.17
CA GLN A 503 28.41 34.46 -17.55
C GLN A 503 29.82 34.69 -18.14
N LEU A 504 30.46 33.60 -18.54
CA LEU A 504 31.54 33.65 -19.52
C LEU A 504 30.94 34.09 -20.86
N LEU A 505 31.36 35.29 -21.29
CA LEU A 505 31.16 35.83 -22.64
C LEU A 505 32.01 35.03 -23.64
N ASP A 506 31.46 34.80 -24.83
CA ASP A 506 32.22 34.55 -26.07
C ASP A 506 31.60 35.40 -27.20
N PRO A 507 32.33 35.84 -28.25
CA PRO A 507 32.55 37.24 -28.50
C PRO A 507 32.03 37.56 -29.91
N SER A 508 30.80 38.01 -30.03
CA SER A 508 30.36 38.63 -31.28
C SER A 508 29.41 39.78 -30.97
N GLY A 509 30.03 40.93 -30.72
CA GLY A 509 29.30 42.18 -30.63
C GLY A 509 28.58 42.48 -31.95
N ARG A 510 27.27 42.70 -31.86
CA ARG A 510 26.55 43.71 -32.64
C ARG A 510 25.17 43.96 -32.02
N ALA A 511 24.98 45.21 -31.63
CA ALA A 511 23.71 45.74 -31.13
C ALA A 511 22.76 46.06 -32.29
N SER A 512 21.46 45.88 -32.09
CA SER A 512 20.44 46.77 -32.65
C SER A 512 19.15 46.72 -31.84
N GLN A 513 18.76 47.88 -31.30
CA GLN A 513 17.42 48.18 -30.80
C GLN A 513 16.39 48.21 -31.95
N ARG A 514 15.15 47.79 -31.70
CA ARG A 514 13.92 48.61 -31.91
C ARG A 514 12.62 47.85 -31.60
N HIS A 515 11.72 48.63 -30.99
CA HIS A 515 10.26 48.53 -30.80
C HIS A 515 9.46 47.27 -31.16
N GLY A 516 8.78 46.74 -30.14
CA GLY A 516 7.32 46.77 -30.02
C GLY A 516 6.51 45.84 -30.91
N GLN A 517 5.95 44.77 -30.32
CA GLN A 517 4.56 44.38 -30.55
C GLN A 517 4.14 43.28 -29.57
N GLN A 518 2.94 43.45 -29.00
CA GLN A 518 2.20 42.39 -28.32
C GLN A 518 2.08 41.17 -29.24
N GLN A 519 2.55 40.02 -28.77
CA GLN A 519 2.09 38.73 -29.25
C GLN A 519 1.77 37.83 -28.05
N HIS A 520 0.53 37.36 -28.02
CA HIS A 520 0.10 36.23 -27.23
C HIS A 520 0.99 35.02 -27.56
N GLY A 521 1.91 34.69 -26.66
CA GLY A 521 2.75 33.50 -26.73
C GLY A 521 2.33 32.51 -25.66
N ALA A 522 1.88 31.34 -26.08
CA ALA A 522 1.57 30.21 -25.22
C ALA A 522 2.71 29.94 -24.21
N LEU A 523 2.34 29.81 -22.93
CA LEU A 523 3.23 29.27 -21.91
C LEU A 523 3.56 27.82 -22.30
N ARG A 524 4.74 27.63 -22.88
CA ARG A 524 5.36 26.32 -23.01
C ARG A 524 5.81 25.93 -21.61
N GLU A 525 5.01 25.10 -20.94
CA GLU A 525 5.42 24.41 -19.71
C GLU A 525 6.70 23.62 -19.99
N SER A 526 7.82 24.12 -19.51
CA SER A 526 9.05 23.33 -19.40
C SER A 526 8.90 22.38 -18.22
N ARG A 527 8.33 21.19 -18.46
CA ARG A 527 8.35 20.09 -17.50
C ARG A 527 9.78 19.55 -17.41
N ARG A 528 10.53 19.98 -16.39
CA ARG A 528 11.78 19.32 -15.99
C ARG A 528 11.56 18.58 -14.67
N PRO A 529 12.23 17.44 -14.45
CA PRO A 529 12.26 16.78 -13.14
C PRO A 529 12.70 17.76 -12.05
N VAL A 530 12.06 17.69 -10.88
CA VAL A 530 12.45 18.48 -9.71
C VAL A 530 13.46 17.68 -8.91
N HIS A 531 14.64 18.24 -8.65
CA HIS A 531 15.56 17.70 -7.65
C HIS A 531 15.03 18.07 -6.28
N VAL A 532 14.66 17.06 -5.49
CA VAL A 532 14.18 17.31 -4.13
C VAL A 532 15.39 17.52 -3.23
N HIS A 533 15.60 18.75 -2.79
CA HIS A 533 16.40 19.04 -1.61
C HIS A 533 15.55 18.77 -0.35
N LEU A 534 16.18 18.33 0.74
CA LEU A 534 15.60 17.85 2.01
C LEU A 534 14.79 18.90 2.81
N HIS A 535 14.22 19.91 2.15
CA HIS A 535 13.24 20.83 2.74
C HIS A 535 11.89 20.14 2.98
N SER A 536 11.67 18.99 2.35
CA SER A 536 10.50 18.12 2.51
C SER A 536 10.98 16.67 2.65
N ALA A 537 10.47 15.96 3.64
CA ALA A 537 10.78 14.54 3.78
C ALA A 537 10.05 13.75 2.68
N ILE A 538 10.77 12.91 1.94
CA ILE A 538 10.20 11.94 1.00
C ILE A 538 10.05 10.63 1.76
N PHE A 539 8.84 10.11 1.84
CA PHE A 539 8.51 8.86 2.53
C PHE A 539 7.98 7.83 1.58
#